data_AF-A0A2P2KZE2-F1
#
_entry.id   AF-A0A2P2KZE2-F1
#
_cell.length_a   1.000
_cell.length_b   1.000
_cell.length_c   1.000
_cell.angle_alpha   90.00
_cell.angle_beta   90.00
_cell.angle_gamma   90.00
#
_symmetry.space_group_name_H-M   'P 1'
#
loop_
_entity.id
_entity.type
_entity.pdbx_description
1 polymer ?
#
loop_
_entity_poly.entity_id
_entity_poly.type
_entity_poly.pdbx_seq_one_letter_code
_entity_poly.pdbx_strand_id
1 'polypeptide(L)'
;MDFWEQIKTPGISLKCSQLYLAQYRYCSPILLATGDGIKSPSIVGDVYIHPSAKMHPTAKIGPNVSVSANVRVGAGVRLLNCIILDDVEIQANAVVMNSIVGWKSSLGRWSRVQAEGDYNAKLGITILGEAVTVEDEVVVTNCIVLPNKILNDSVQEEIIL
;
A
#
# COMPACT_ATOMS: atom_id res chain seq x y z
N MET A 1 16.20 -18.00 6.09
CA MET A 1 17.44 -17.23 5.85
C MET A 1 17.45 -16.11 6.85
N ASP A 2 18.58 -15.82 7.48
CA ASP A 2 18.70 -14.61 8.29
C ASP A 2 18.99 -13.44 7.36
N PHE A 3 18.22 -12.36 7.47
CA PHE A 3 18.45 -11.15 6.70
C PHE A 3 18.67 -9.97 7.65
N TRP A 4 19.48 -9.03 7.21
CA TRP A 4 19.68 -7.74 7.86
C TRP A 4 19.69 -6.67 6.78
N GLU A 5 18.87 -5.64 6.96
CA GLU A 5 18.75 -4.53 6.02
C GLU A 5 18.58 -3.24 6.82
N GLN A 6 19.29 -2.18 6.44
CA GLN A 6 19.26 -0.90 7.13
C GLN A 6 18.20 0.04 6.54
N ILE A 7 17.23 0.46 7.36
CA ILE A 7 16.21 1.43 6.94
C ILE A 7 16.76 2.86 7.08
N LYS A 8 17.24 3.42 5.96
CA LYS A 8 17.73 4.82 5.86
C LYS A 8 16.79 5.74 5.10
N THR A 9 16.11 5.18 4.10
CA THR A 9 15.13 5.89 3.28
C THR A 9 13.79 5.17 3.36
N PRO A 10 12.68 5.88 3.14
CA PRO A 10 11.36 5.25 3.12
C PRO A 10 11.22 4.14 2.07
N GLY A 11 11.93 4.26 0.93
CA GLY A 11 11.97 3.22 -0.11
C GLY A 11 12.45 1.87 0.41
N ILE A 12 13.44 1.87 1.31
CA ILE A 12 13.95 0.65 1.94
C ILE A 12 12.91 0.01 2.87
N SER A 13 11.95 0.76 3.42
CA SER A 13 10.87 0.17 4.23
C SER A 13 10.02 -0.82 3.43
N LEU A 14 9.74 -0.55 2.14
CA LEU A 14 9.04 -1.50 1.26
C LEU A 14 9.87 -2.76 1.04
N LYS A 15 11.17 -2.60 0.74
CA LYS A 15 12.10 -3.73 0.58
C LYS A 15 12.18 -4.58 1.85
N CYS A 16 12.33 -3.96 3.02
CA CYS A 16 12.35 -4.66 4.31
C CYS A 16 11.04 -5.40 4.58
N SER A 17 9.89 -4.80 4.24
CA SER A 17 8.59 -5.45 4.39
C SER A 17 8.49 -6.70 3.50
N GLN A 18 8.95 -6.63 2.26
CA GLN A 18 9.03 -7.78 1.36
C GLN A 18 9.90 -8.91 1.95
N LEU A 19 11.07 -8.59 2.49
CA LEU A 19 11.94 -9.59 3.14
C LEU A 19 11.25 -10.25 4.34
N TYR A 20 10.53 -9.47 5.14
CA TYR A 20 9.75 -9.98 6.28
C TYR A 20 8.61 -10.91 5.84
N LEU A 21 7.84 -10.52 4.83
CA LEU A 21 6.74 -11.34 4.29
C LEU A 21 7.27 -12.66 3.70
N ALA A 22 8.39 -12.61 2.98
CA ALA A 22 9.06 -13.79 2.47
C ALA A 22 9.55 -14.72 3.61
N GLN A 23 10.03 -14.16 4.72
CA GLN A 23 10.43 -14.94 5.89
C GLN A 23 9.23 -15.58 6.59
N TYR A 24 8.09 -14.88 6.70
CA TYR A 24 6.87 -15.43 7.29
C TYR A 24 6.39 -16.68 6.56
N ARG A 25 6.60 -16.78 5.25
CA ARG A 25 6.32 -18.00 4.50
C ARG A 25 6.97 -19.25 5.09
N TYR A 26 8.17 -19.12 5.67
CA TYR A 26 8.91 -20.24 6.26
C TYR A 26 8.69 -20.36 7.77
N CYS A 27 8.68 -19.24 8.50
CA CYS A 27 8.64 -19.27 9.96
C CYS A 27 7.22 -19.30 10.53
N SER A 28 6.26 -18.67 9.86
CA SER A 28 4.88 -18.55 10.36
C SER A 28 3.90 -18.29 9.19
N PRO A 29 3.64 -19.30 8.35
CA PRO A 29 2.78 -19.13 7.17
C PRO A 29 1.33 -18.79 7.55
N ILE A 30 0.92 -19.06 8.79
CA ILE A 30 -0.42 -18.72 9.31
C ILE A 30 -0.69 -17.21 9.37
N LEU A 31 0.36 -16.38 9.40
CA LEU A 31 0.22 -14.92 9.36
C LEU A 31 -0.04 -14.39 7.95
N LEU A 32 0.26 -15.18 6.91
CA LEU A 32 0.03 -14.77 5.54
C LEU A 32 -1.44 -14.99 5.17
N ALA A 33 -2.05 -13.95 4.61
CA ALA A 33 -3.41 -14.01 4.14
C ALA A 33 -3.49 -14.91 2.90
N THR A 34 -4.58 -15.67 2.80
CA THR A 34 -4.91 -16.47 1.62
C THR A 34 -6.31 -16.09 1.15
N GLY A 35 -6.50 -16.05 -0.16
CA GLY A 35 -7.74 -15.55 -0.73
C GLY A 35 -7.98 -16.10 -2.12
N ASP A 36 -9.17 -16.70 -2.28
CA ASP A 36 -9.58 -17.49 -3.45
C ASP A 36 -10.20 -16.65 -4.57
N GLY A 37 -10.49 -15.36 -4.32
CA GLY A 37 -11.14 -14.48 -5.29
C GLY A 37 -12.63 -14.76 -5.52
N ILE A 38 -13.24 -15.66 -4.73
CA ILE A 38 -14.67 -16.02 -4.84
C ILE A 38 -15.46 -15.42 -3.68
N LYS A 39 -15.06 -15.73 -2.44
CA LYS A 39 -15.68 -15.20 -1.21
C LYS A 39 -14.79 -14.18 -0.51
N SER A 40 -13.50 -14.23 -0.81
CA SER A 40 -12.43 -13.42 -0.23
C SER A 40 -11.68 -12.70 -1.36
N PRO A 41 -10.98 -11.58 -1.08
CA PRO A 41 -10.17 -10.92 -2.10
C PRO A 41 -9.19 -11.90 -2.75
N SER A 42 -8.89 -11.70 -4.03
CA SER A 42 -7.88 -12.50 -4.71
C SER A 42 -6.50 -12.10 -4.17
N ILE A 43 -5.83 -13.03 -3.48
CA ILE A 43 -4.51 -12.77 -2.89
C ILE A 43 -3.44 -13.47 -3.72
N VAL A 44 -2.39 -12.73 -4.08
CA VAL A 44 -1.26 -13.21 -4.89
C VAL A 44 0.04 -12.96 -4.15
N GLY A 45 0.84 -14.00 -3.93
CA GLY A 45 2.14 -13.88 -3.25
C GLY A 45 2.02 -13.77 -1.73
N ASP A 46 3.07 -13.24 -1.10
CA ASP A 46 3.12 -13.12 0.36
C ASP A 46 2.46 -11.78 0.77
N VAL A 47 1.33 -11.87 1.47
CA VAL A 47 0.50 -10.72 1.87
C VAL A 47 0.13 -10.87 3.34
N TYR A 48 0.23 -9.78 4.09
CA TYR A 48 -0.26 -9.69 5.45
C TYR A 48 -1.50 -8.82 5.51
N ILE A 49 -2.55 -9.32 6.18
CA ILE A 49 -3.80 -8.58 6.40
C ILE A 49 -4.15 -8.68 7.87
N HIS A 50 -4.26 -7.53 8.54
CA HIS A 50 -4.71 -7.49 9.92
C HIS A 50 -6.16 -8.00 10.05
N PRO A 51 -6.52 -8.78 11.09
CA PRO A 51 -7.86 -9.34 11.25
C PRO A 51 -9.01 -8.32 11.32
N SER A 52 -8.74 -7.08 11.73
CA SER A 52 -9.75 -6.01 11.77
C SER A 52 -9.97 -5.29 10.43
N ALA A 53 -9.12 -5.55 9.42
CA ALA A 53 -9.26 -4.93 8.11
C ALA A 53 -10.47 -5.51 7.35
N LYS A 54 -11.17 -4.65 6.62
CA LYS A 54 -12.35 -5.02 5.82
C LYS A 54 -12.00 -4.95 4.34
N MET A 55 -12.12 -6.08 3.66
CA MET A 55 -11.73 -6.23 2.26
C MET A 55 -12.94 -6.63 1.43
N HIS A 56 -13.13 -5.97 0.28
CA HIS A 56 -14.14 -6.40 -0.67
C HIS A 56 -13.69 -7.66 -1.45
N PRO A 57 -14.57 -8.64 -1.71
CA PRO A 57 -14.20 -9.88 -2.42
C PRO A 57 -13.63 -9.69 -3.83
N THR A 58 -14.00 -8.60 -4.51
CA THR A 58 -13.50 -8.29 -5.86
C THR A 58 -12.13 -7.61 -5.89
N ALA A 59 -11.57 -7.26 -4.73
CA ALA A 59 -10.24 -6.66 -4.64
C ALA A 59 -9.14 -7.69 -4.96
N LYS A 60 -8.03 -7.22 -5.51
CA LYS A 60 -6.83 -8.02 -5.77
C LYS A 60 -5.67 -7.46 -4.97
N ILE A 61 -5.02 -8.32 -4.19
CA ILE A 61 -3.99 -7.90 -3.23
C ILE A 61 -2.72 -8.72 -3.48
N GLY A 62 -1.61 -8.03 -3.69
CA GLY A 62 -0.27 -8.60 -3.74
C GLY A 62 0.37 -8.62 -5.13
N PRO A 63 1.65 -9.05 -5.20
CA PRO A 63 2.52 -9.50 -4.10
C PRO A 63 3.02 -8.40 -3.14
N ASN A 64 3.55 -8.84 -1.99
CA ASN A 64 4.28 -8.04 -1.00
C ASN A 64 3.49 -6.87 -0.41
N VAL A 65 2.26 -7.13 -0.02
CA VAL A 65 1.39 -6.12 0.56
C VAL A 65 1.24 -6.35 2.05
N SER A 66 1.36 -5.28 2.83
CA SER A 66 1.04 -5.27 4.25
C SER A 66 -0.14 -4.34 4.50
N VAL A 67 -1.20 -4.86 5.12
CA VAL A 67 -2.37 -4.09 5.52
C VAL A 67 -2.50 -4.09 7.04
N SER A 68 -2.48 -2.90 7.62
CA SER A 68 -2.63 -2.69 9.06
C SER A 68 -4.09 -2.65 9.54
N ALA A 69 -4.31 -2.26 10.79
CA ALA A 69 -5.62 -2.37 11.43
C ALA A 69 -6.65 -1.39 10.87
N ASN A 70 -7.91 -1.80 10.87
CA ASN A 70 -9.09 -1.00 10.53
C ASN A 70 -9.12 -0.45 9.09
N VAL A 71 -8.20 -0.90 8.25
CA VAL A 71 -8.18 -0.51 6.84
C VAL A 71 -9.44 -0.99 6.13
N ARG A 72 -10.02 -0.14 5.30
CA ARG A 72 -11.17 -0.45 4.44
C ARG A 72 -10.73 -0.45 2.98
N VAL A 73 -10.94 -1.57 2.30
CA VAL A 73 -10.64 -1.72 0.88
C VAL A 73 -11.92 -1.96 0.09
N GLY A 74 -12.20 -1.04 -0.82
CA GLY A 74 -13.36 -1.05 -1.70
C GLY A 74 -13.32 -2.09 -2.82
N ALA A 75 -14.39 -2.13 -3.60
CA ALA A 75 -14.53 -3.06 -4.71
C ALA A 75 -13.52 -2.77 -5.84
N GLY A 76 -12.92 -3.81 -6.42
CA GLY A 76 -12.04 -3.70 -7.59
C GLY A 76 -10.66 -3.06 -7.31
N VAL A 77 -10.35 -2.77 -6.05
CA VAL A 77 -9.05 -2.20 -5.65
C VAL A 77 -7.92 -3.17 -5.96
N ARG A 78 -6.77 -2.62 -6.36
CA ARG A 78 -5.54 -3.37 -6.61
C ARG A 78 -4.40 -2.84 -5.75
N LEU A 79 -3.79 -3.71 -4.96
CA LEU A 79 -2.64 -3.38 -4.10
C LEU A 79 -1.43 -4.20 -4.53
N LEU A 80 -0.26 -3.56 -4.68
CA LEU A 80 1.00 -4.20 -5.09
C LEU A 80 2.19 -3.56 -4.38
N ASN A 81 3.08 -4.36 -3.78
CA ASN A 81 4.32 -3.90 -3.14
C ASN A 81 4.12 -2.63 -2.28
N CYS A 82 3.12 -2.63 -1.41
CA CYS A 82 2.73 -1.44 -0.67
C CYS A 82 2.49 -1.73 0.81
N ILE A 83 2.69 -0.69 1.63
CA ILE A 83 2.37 -0.71 3.06
C ILE A 83 1.21 0.24 3.29
N ILE A 84 0.12 -0.28 3.85
CA ILE A 84 -1.07 0.48 4.20
C ILE A 84 -1.18 0.54 5.72
N LEU A 85 -1.04 1.74 6.29
CA LEU A 85 -1.11 1.96 7.73
C LEU A 85 -2.55 2.04 8.26
N ASP A 86 -2.71 2.24 9.57
CA ASP A 86 -3.99 2.09 10.24
C ASP A 86 -5.03 3.14 9.83
N ASP A 87 -6.30 2.75 9.89
CA ASP A 87 -7.47 3.59 9.61
C ASP A 87 -7.47 4.23 8.20
N VAL A 88 -6.79 3.59 7.24
CA VAL A 88 -6.81 4.02 5.83
C VAL A 88 -8.07 3.53 5.12
N GLU A 89 -8.66 4.39 4.30
CA GLU A 89 -9.82 4.05 3.47
C GLU A 89 -9.47 4.14 1.98
N ILE A 90 -9.61 3.03 1.27
CA ILE A 90 -9.35 2.92 -0.17
C ILE A 90 -10.68 2.67 -0.88
N GLN A 91 -11.15 3.65 -1.64
CA GLN A 91 -12.42 3.56 -2.35
C GLN A 91 -12.32 2.70 -3.62
N ALA A 92 -13.46 2.46 -4.26
CA ALA A 92 -13.57 1.49 -5.35
C ALA A 92 -12.67 1.81 -6.56
N ASN A 93 -12.14 0.74 -7.17
CA ASN A 93 -11.28 0.76 -8.36
C ASN A 93 -9.96 1.56 -8.22
N ALA A 94 -9.59 1.96 -7.00
CA ALA A 94 -8.31 2.58 -6.75
C ALA A 94 -7.15 1.58 -6.90
N VAL A 95 -5.98 2.09 -7.25
CA VAL A 95 -4.77 1.29 -7.46
C VAL A 95 -3.62 1.85 -6.64
N VAL A 96 -2.99 1.00 -5.84
CA VAL A 96 -1.86 1.37 -4.98
C VAL A 96 -0.68 0.47 -5.29
N MET A 97 0.43 1.05 -5.74
CA MET A 97 1.61 0.30 -6.19
C MET A 97 2.90 0.96 -5.71
N ASN A 98 3.81 0.16 -5.15
CA ASN A 98 5.16 0.62 -4.77
C ASN A 98 5.12 1.87 -3.86
N SER A 99 4.23 1.86 -2.87
CA SER A 99 3.93 3.05 -2.07
C SER A 99 3.66 2.76 -0.60
N ILE A 100 3.83 3.80 0.22
CA ILE A 100 3.52 3.78 1.65
C ILE A 100 2.37 4.76 1.89
N VAL A 101 1.24 4.24 2.39
CA VAL A 101 0.06 5.06 2.70
C VAL A 101 -0.01 5.28 4.20
N GLY A 102 0.13 6.54 4.61
CA GLY A 102 0.11 6.96 6.00
C GLY A 102 -1.24 6.83 6.68
N TRP A 103 -1.25 6.86 8.02
CA TRP A 103 -2.43 6.67 8.86
C TRP A 103 -3.59 7.62 8.50
N LYS A 104 -4.83 7.17 8.67
CA LYS A 104 -6.06 7.97 8.45
C LYS A 104 -6.18 8.60 7.07
N SER A 105 -5.43 8.11 6.09
CA SER A 105 -5.49 8.61 4.72
C SER A 105 -6.71 8.04 3.99
N SER A 106 -7.23 8.79 3.03
CA SER A 106 -8.34 8.36 2.18
C SER A 106 -7.94 8.45 0.72
N LEU A 107 -8.19 7.38 -0.04
CA LEU A 107 -7.97 7.32 -1.48
C LEU A 107 -9.33 7.23 -2.17
N GLY A 108 -9.63 8.22 -3.02
CA GLY A 108 -10.86 8.34 -3.79
C GLY A 108 -11.04 7.23 -4.82
N ARG A 109 -12.22 7.18 -5.42
CA ARG A 109 -12.58 6.22 -6.48
C ARG A 109 -11.70 6.44 -7.69
N TRP A 110 -11.26 5.35 -8.32
CA TRP A 110 -10.38 5.40 -9.50
C TRP A 110 -9.06 6.15 -9.31
N SER A 111 -8.71 6.52 -8.08
CA SER A 111 -7.44 7.16 -7.78
C SER A 111 -6.29 6.17 -7.95
N ARG A 112 -5.12 6.66 -8.35
CA ARG A 112 -3.94 5.83 -8.58
C ARG A 112 -2.74 6.39 -7.83
N VAL A 113 -2.29 5.67 -6.82
CA VAL A 113 -1.09 5.99 -6.05
C VAL A 113 -0.02 4.98 -6.45
N GLN A 114 0.92 5.39 -7.30
CA GLN A 114 1.89 4.47 -7.87
C GLN A 114 3.30 5.03 -7.86
N ALA A 115 4.28 4.18 -8.04
CA ALA A 115 5.66 4.59 -8.28
C ALA A 115 6.41 3.55 -9.11
N GLU A 116 7.56 3.96 -9.66
CA GLU A 116 8.40 3.09 -10.51
C GLU A 116 8.97 1.90 -9.73
N GLY A 117 9.19 2.03 -8.42
CA GLY A 117 9.72 0.96 -7.58
C GLY A 117 11.23 0.92 -7.46
N ASP A 118 11.94 2.00 -7.81
CA ASP A 118 13.36 2.12 -7.50
C ASP A 118 13.56 2.55 -6.05
N TYR A 119 13.82 1.58 -5.17
CA TYR A 119 14.01 1.84 -3.74
C TYR A 119 15.24 2.73 -3.43
N ASN A 120 16.16 2.91 -4.37
CA ASN A 120 17.35 3.73 -4.19
C ASN A 120 17.15 5.17 -4.67
N ALA A 121 16.17 5.43 -5.53
CA ALA A 121 15.86 6.77 -6.01
C ALA A 121 15.13 7.58 -4.93
N LYS A 122 15.43 8.89 -4.85
CA LYS A 122 14.79 9.81 -3.89
C LYS A 122 13.26 9.82 -4.02
N LEU A 123 12.76 9.71 -5.25
CA LEU A 123 11.35 9.67 -5.61
C LEU A 123 10.97 8.35 -6.30
N GLY A 124 11.67 7.24 -6.00
CA GLY A 124 11.34 5.96 -6.62
C GLY A 124 10.18 5.21 -5.96
N ILE A 125 9.63 5.77 -4.88
CA ILE A 125 8.41 5.30 -4.22
C ILE A 125 7.47 6.49 -3.95
N THR A 126 6.18 6.21 -3.83
CA THR A 126 5.19 7.23 -3.42
C THR A 126 4.89 7.11 -1.94
N ILE A 127 4.92 8.23 -1.23
CA ILE A 127 4.72 8.29 0.22
C ILE A 127 3.60 9.27 0.51
N LEU A 128 2.57 8.80 1.20
CA LEU A 128 1.51 9.65 1.75
C LEU A 128 1.71 9.75 3.26
N GLY A 129 1.73 10.97 3.78
CA GLY A 129 1.77 11.25 5.21
C GLY A 129 0.47 10.88 5.94
N GLU A 130 0.34 11.28 7.21
CA GLU A 130 -0.90 11.11 7.96
C GLU A 130 -2.02 12.01 7.40
N ALA A 131 -3.25 11.49 7.39
CA ALA A 131 -4.46 12.23 7.02
C ALA A 131 -4.37 12.88 5.64
N VAL A 132 -3.77 12.18 4.67
CA VAL A 132 -3.77 12.62 3.27
C VAL A 132 -5.04 12.15 2.59
N THR A 133 -5.72 13.06 1.91
CA THR A 133 -6.90 12.76 1.09
C THR A 133 -6.52 12.90 -0.38
N VAL A 134 -6.69 11.82 -1.14
CA VAL A 134 -6.56 11.82 -2.59
C VAL A 134 -7.97 11.77 -3.15
N GLU A 135 -8.35 12.77 -3.93
CA GLU A 135 -9.70 12.85 -4.51
C GLU A 135 -9.95 11.76 -5.56
N ASP A 136 -11.21 11.65 -5.97
CA ASP A 136 -11.63 10.76 -7.05
C ASP A 136 -10.86 11.08 -8.34
N GLU A 137 -10.44 10.04 -9.07
CA GLU A 137 -9.74 10.13 -10.37
C GLU A 137 -8.37 10.82 -10.35
N VAL A 138 -7.79 11.05 -9.16
CA VAL A 138 -6.45 11.64 -9.02
C VAL A 138 -5.34 10.61 -9.14
N VAL A 139 -4.29 10.96 -9.88
CA VAL A 139 -3.08 10.13 -10.05
C VAL A 139 -1.90 10.78 -9.32
N VAL A 140 -1.26 10.02 -8.44
CA VAL A 140 -0.08 10.39 -7.66
C VAL A 140 1.05 9.44 -8.04
N THR A 141 2.09 9.97 -8.69
CA THR A 141 3.22 9.15 -9.16
C THR A 141 4.56 9.67 -8.64
N ASN A 142 5.37 8.81 -8.02
CA ASN A 142 6.71 9.17 -7.56
C ASN A 142 6.73 10.42 -6.65
N CYS A 143 5.77 10.53 -5.71
CA CYS A 143 5.59 11.75 -4.90
C CYS A 143 5.81 11.51 -3.41
N ILE A 144 6.20 12.58 -2.70
CA ILE A 144 6.20 12.60 -1.22
C ILE A 144 5.20 13.66 -0.77
N VAL A 145 4.13 13.22 -0.12
CA VAL A 145 3.03 14.08 0.32
C VAL A 145 3.08 14.23 1.82
N LEU A 146 3.20 15.48 2.29
CA LEU A 146 3.22 15.76 3.71
C LEU A 146 1.85 15.52 4.36
N PRO A 147 1.81 15.39 5.70
CA PRO A 147 0.56 15.17 6.42
C PRO A 147 -0.49 16.28 6.21
N ASN A 148 -1.76 15.93 6.37
CA ASN A 148 -2.93 16.81 6.30
C ASN A 148 -3.05 17.55 4.95
N LYS A 149 -2.82 16.82 3.85
CA LYS A 149 -2.93 17.35 2.49
C LYS A 149 -4.10 16.74 1.75
N ILE A 150 -4.69 17.56 0.88
CA ILE A 150 -5.76 17.17 -0.02
C ILE A 150 -5.23 17.33 -1.44
N LEU A 151 -5.20 16.24 -2.20
CA LEU A 151 -4.77 16.21 -3.59
C LEU A 151 -6.01 16.22 -4.47
N ASN A 152 -6.28 17.38 -5.07
CA ASN A 152 -7.38 17.56 -6.04
C ASN A 152 -6.90 17.33 -7.47
N ASP A 153 -5.62 17.55 -7.73
CA ASP A 153 -5.01 17.45 -9.04
C ASP A 153 -3.98 16.31 -9.06
N SER A 154 -3.77 15.74 -10.25
CA SER A 154 -2.75 14.72 -10.45
C SER A 154 -1.35 15.33 -10.35
N VAL A 155 -0.46 14.63 -9.66
CA VAL A 155 0.88 15.09 -9.28
C VAL A 155 1.89 14.02 -9.60
N GLN A 156 3.06 14.43 -10.08
CA GLN A 156 4.13 13.51 -10.46
C GLN A 156 5.50 14.08 -10.08
N GLU A 157 6.36 13.24 -9.50
CA GLU A 157 7.78 13.55 -9.24
C GLU A 157 8.02 14.80 -8.37
N GLU A 158 7.08 15.05 -7.46
CA GLU A 158 7.10 16.25 -6.62
C GLU A 158 6.97 15.94 -5.12
N ILE A 159 7.48 16.87 -4.31
CA ILE A 159 7.31 16.87 -2.86
C ILE A 159 6.26 17.92 -2.52
N ILE A 160 5.12 17.48 -1.99
CA ILE A 160 3.97 18.32 -1.66
C ILE A 160 4.06 18.69 -0.19
N LEU A 161 4.48 19.93 0.06
CA LEU A 161 4.73 20.54 1.38
C LEU A 161 3.45 20.96 2.10
#